data_AF-A0A3P3D8K4-F1
#
_entry.id   AF-A0A3P3D8K4-F1
#
_cell.length_a   1.000
_cell.length_b   1.000
_cell.length_c   1.000
_cell.angle_alpha   90.00
_cell.angle_beta   90.00
_cell.angle_gamma   90.00
#
_symmetry.space_group_name_H-M   'P 1'
#
loop_
_entity.id
_entity.type
_entity.pdbx_description
1 polymer ?
#
loop_
_entity_poly.entity_id
_entity_poly.type
_entity_poly.pdbx_seq_one_letter_code
_entity_poly.pdbx_strand_id
1 'polypeptide(L)'
;MLWDVRALMKPVLSVVDMIPDVHRTPAAALLRRTVLEGRPLNVRLSPEDKDLAFHEAAVNLTSPIGARLLLGLYKAGHLKLKKPARKTLPTLEAYAATEPEFRARVAALTEAEEARRARLSEIIADPASARPDELTVQLIDRVLSRAFGHAVAAEMEIAGLLCHREILEDSSAADQFGRDEPRVICWWTDAEGNRQGDRP
;
A
#
# COMPACT_ATOMS: atom_id res chain seq x y z
N MET A 1 -0.67 0.85 -3.15
CA MET A 1 -1.28 -0.47 -2.91
C MET A 1 -1.13 -0.95 -1.46
N LEU A 2 0.06 -1.38 -1.01
CA LEU A 2 0.22 -1.94 0.34
C LEU A 2 -0.08 -0.90 1.44
N TRP A 3 0.27 0.38 1.21
CA TRP A 3 -0.04 1.48 2.14
C TRP A 3 -1.54 1.77 2.24
N ASP A 4 -2.25 1.79 1.11
CA ASP A 4 -3.69 2.09 1.06
C ASP A 4 -4.52 1.00 1.75
N VAL A 5 -4.13 -0.27 1.56
CA VAL A 5 -4.74 -1.40 2.28
C VAL A 5 -4.45 -1.31 3.79
N ARG A 6 -3.22 -0.95 4.19
CA ARG A 6 -2.86 -0.75 5.60
C ARG A 6 -3.66 0.38 6.25
N ALA A 7 -3.99 1.44 5.51
CA ALA A 7 -4.81 2.55 6.01
C ALA A 7 -6.24 2.12 6.39
N LEU A 8 -6.73 1.00 5.86
CA LEU A 8 -8.02 0.39 6.22
C LEU A 8 -7.95 -0.49 7.47
N MET A 9 -6.75 -0.80 7.98
CA MET A 9 -6.52 -1.66 9.13
C MET A 9 -6.38 -0.84 10.42
N LYS A 10 -6.56 -1.49 11.57
CA LYS A 10 -6.37 -0.88 12.90
C LYS A 10 -5.16 -1.47 13.62
N PRO A 11 -4.51 -0.71 14.53
CA PRO A 11 -3.51 -1.28 15.42
C PRO A 11 -4.07 -2.49 16.18
N VAL A 12 -3.32 -3.59 16.22
CA VAL A 12 -3.74 -4.86 16.84
C VAL A 12 -4.19 -4.65 18.27
N LEU A 13 -3.42 -3.90 19.05
CA LEU A 13 -3.74 -3.66 20.46
C LEU A 13 -5.04 -2.89 20.63
N SER A 14 -5.36 -1.95 19.74
CA SER A 14 -6.64 -1.22 19.76
C SER A 14 -7.83 -2.14 19.48
N VAL A 15 -7.66 -3.16 18.64
CA VAL A 15 -8.71 -4.16 18.37
C VAL A 15 -8.82 -5.16 19.52
N VAL A 16 -7.70 -5.58 20.11
CA VAL A 16 -7.69 -6.42 21.32
C VAL A 16 -8.36 -5.71 22.50
N ASP A 17 -8.18 -4.40 22.62
CA ASP A 17 -8.82 -3.57 23.65
C ASP A 17 -10.35 -3.46 23.52
N MET A 18 -10.93 -3.89 22.40
CA MET A 18 -12.39 -4.06 22.28
C MET A 18 -12.90 -5.21 23.14
N ILE A 19 -12.02 -6.09 23.63
CA ILE A 19 -12.33 -7.16 24.59
C ILE A 19 -12.04 -6.64 26.00
N PRO A 20 -13.05 -6.49 26.86
CA PRO A 20 -12.84 -6.03 28.22
C PRO A 20 -12.05 -7.07 29.02
N ASP A 21 -11.21 -6.58 29.94
CA ASP A 21 -10.48 -7.40 30.91
C ASP A 21 -9.53 -8.45 30.27
N VAL A 22 -9.18 -8.32 28.99
CA VAL A 22 -8.25 -9.26 28.32
C VAL A 22 -6.78 -9.01 28.70
N HIS A 23 -5.97 -10.05 28.70
CA HIS A 23 -4.53 -9.90 28.67
C HIS A 23 -4.05 -9.55 27.25
N ARG A 24 -3.72 -8.27 27.04
CA ARG A 24 -3.38 -7.69 25.73
C ARG A 24 -2.32 -8.47 24.94
N THR A 25 -1.12 -8.61 25.52
CA THR A 25 0.02 -9.22 24.84
C THR A 25 -0.22 -10.70 24.50
N PRO A 26 -0.72 -11.55 25.43
CA PRO A 26 -1.10 -12.92 25.08
C PRO A 26 -2.17 -13.01 24.00
N ALA A 27 -3.18 -12.13 24.00
CA ALA A 27 -4.24 -12.14 22.99
C ALA A 27 -3.70 -11.76 21.61
N ALA A 28 -2.86 -10.73 21.51
CA ALA A 28 -2.21 -10.33 20.27
C ALA A 28 -1.27 -11.43 19.72
N ALA A 29 -0.47 -12.05 20.59
CA ALA A 29 0.39 -13.17 20.21
C ALA A 29 -0.41 -14.39 19.74
N LEU A 30 -1.52 -14.70 20.40
CA LEU A 30 -2.38 -15.81 20.02
C LEU A 30 -3.09 -15.53 18.69
N LEU A 31 -3.58 -14.31 18.47
CA LEU A 31 -4.16 -13.90 17.18
C LEU A 31 -3.16 -14.07 16.04
N ARG A 32 -1.93 -13.56 16.20
CA ARG A 32 -0.84 -13.74 15.24
C ARG A 32 -0.63 -15.23 14.93
N ARG A 33 -0.52 -16.06 15.96
CA ARG A 33 -0.37 -17.51 15.82
C ARG A 33 -1.55 -18.15 15.08
N THR A 34 -2.78 -17.73 15.37
CA THR A 34 -3.98 -18.23 14.70
C THR A 34 -4.01 -17.86 13.23
N VAL A 35 -3.55 -16.67 12.86
CA VAL A 35 -3.46 -16.27 11.46
C VAL A 35 -2.41 -17.08 10.71
N LEU A 36 -1.20 -17.22 11.28
CA LEU A 36 -0.09 -17.89 10.61
C LEU A 36 -0.23 -19.41 10.57
N GLU A 37 -0.56 -20.02 11.71
CA GLU A 37 -0.60 -21.48 11.91
C GLU A 37 -2.02 -22.07 11.83
N GLY A 38 -3.07 -21.24 11.82
CA GLY A 38 -4.45 -21.68 11.90
C GLY A 38 -4.90 -22.14 13.29
N ARG A 39 -4.01 -22.12 14.30
CA ARG A 39 -4.24 -22.68 15.64
C ARG A 39 -4.56 -21.61 16.69
N PRO A 40 -5.41 -21.88 17.68
CA PRO A 40 -6.07 -23.16 18.00
C PRO A 40 -7.39 -23.44 17.27
N LEU A 41 -7.92 -22.49 16.50
CA LEU A 41 -9.25 -22.63 15.89
C LEU A 41 -9.33 -23.64 14.73
N ASN A 42 -8.20 -24.20 14.30
CA ASN A 42 -8.07 -25.04 13.09
C ASN A 42 -8.63 -24.37 11.83
N VAL A 43 -8.51 -23.04 11.73
CA VAL A 43 -8.94 -22.28 10.57
C VAL A 43 -7.86 -22.32 9.49
N ARG A 44 -8.25 -22.61 8.24
CA ARG A 44 -7.37 -22.50 7.08
C ARG A 44 -7.65 -21.18 6.38
N LEU A 45 -6.71 -20.25 6.46
CA LEU A 45 -6.70 -19.03 5.64
C LEU A 45 -5.82 -19.24 4.41
N SER A 46 -6.23 -18.66 3.27
CA SER A 46 -5.35 -18.52 2.11
C SER A 46 -4.17 -17.60 2.45
N PRO A 47 -3.04 -17.65 1.71
CA PRO A 47 -1.91 -16.74 1.93
C PRO A 47 -2.33 -15.27 1.91
N GLU A 48 -3.16 -14.87 0.94
CA GLU A 48 -3.71 -13.52 0.84
C GLU A 48 -4.52 -13.12 2.08
N ASP A 49 -5.39 -14.02 2.57
CA ASP A 49 -6.18 -13.76 3.77
C ASP A 49 -5.30 -13.66 5.03
N LYS A 50 -4.14 -14.32 5.07
CA LYS A 50 -3.21 -14.18 6.19
C LYS A 50 -2.61 -12.78 6.23
N ASP A 51 -2.13 -12.29 5.09
CA ASP A 51 -1.54 -10.96 4.96
C ASP A 51 -2.57 -9.85 5.24
N LEU A 52 -3.83 -10.06 4.84
CA LEU A 52 -4.92 -9.14 5.14
C LEU A 52 -5.39 -9.23 6.60
N ALA A 53 -5.36 -10.41 7.24
CA ALA A 53 -5.83 -10.59 8.61
C ALA A 53 -4.87 -9.96 9.64
N PHE A 54 -3.57 -10.08 9.44
CA PHE A 54 -2.55 -9.61 10.37
C PHE A 54 -1.30 -9.14 9.63
N HIS A 55 -0.92 -7.88 9.85
CA HIS A 55 0.26 -7.29 9.24
C HIS A 55 1.32 -6.97 10.30
N GLU A 56 2.50 -7.56 10.15
CA GLU A 56 3.68 -7.28 10.99
C GLU A 56 4.42 -6.04 10.50
N ALA A 57 4.55 -5.06 11.39
CA ALA A 57 5.29 -3.82 11.15
C ALA A 57 5.74 -3.23 12.50
N ALA A 58 6.35 -2.03 12.50
CA ALA A 58 6.69 -1.31 13.74
C ALA A 58 5.46 -1.17 14.67
N VAL A 59 4.27 -1.00 14.08
CA VAL A 59 2.98 -1.17 14.74
C VAL A 59 2.22 -2.28 14.03
N ASN A 60 1.98 -3.40 14.72
CA ASN A 60 1.20 -4.50 14.14
C ASN A 60 -0.23 -4.06 13.88
N LEU A 61 -0.77 -4.41 12.70
CA LEU A 61 -2.11 -4.06 12.27
C LEU A 61 -2.99 -5.30 12.11
N THR A 62 -4.29 -5.15 12.31
CA THR A 62 -5.28 -6.20 12.04
C THR A 62 -6.54 -5.62 11.39
N SER A 63 -7.03 -6.35 10.40
CA SER A 63 -8.26 -6.02 9.67
C SER A 63 -9.49 -6.63 10.37
N PRO A 64 -10.70 -6.37 9.85
CA PRO A 64 -11.90 -7.10 10.28
C PRO A 64 -11.80 -8.63 10.19
N ILE A 65 -10.99 -9.18 9.26
CA ILE A 65 -10.74 -10.63 9.16
C ILE A 65 -10.06 -11.14 10.44
N GLY A 66 -9.01 -10.44 10.89
CA GLY A 66 -8.34 -10.76 12.14
C GLY A 66 -9.22 -10.52 13.37
N ALA A 67 -10.09 -9.51 13.34
CA ALA A 67 -11.09 -9.28 14.38
C ALA A 67 -12.11 -10.44 14.48
N ARG A 68 -12.55 -11.00 13.35
CA ARG A 68 -13.41 -12.20 13.33
C ARG A 68 -12.72 -13.41 13.95
N LEU A 69 -11.44 -13.62 13.66
CA LEU A 69 -10.65 -14.67 14.30
C LEU A 69 -10.49 -14.45 15.80
N LEU A 70 -10.22 -13.21 16.21
CA LEU A 70 -10.12 -12.84 17.62
C LEU A 70 -11.44 -13.07 18.36
N LEU A 71 -12.58 -12.76 17.74
CA LEU A 71 -13.91 -13.08 18.26
C LEU A 71 -14.13 -14.60 18.40
N GLY A 72 -13.65 -15.38 17.42
CA GLY A 72 -13.65 -16.85 17.49
C GLY A 72 -12.83 -17.37 18.67
N LEU A 73 -11.63 -16.84 18.87
CA LEU A 73 -10.76 -17.20 20.01
C LEU A 73 -11.41 -16.87 21.35
N TYR A 74 -12.08 -15.72 21.44
CA TYR A 74 -12.83 -15.32 22.62
C TYR A 74 -13.97 -16.29 22.93
N LYS A 75 -14.82 -16.58 21.94
CA LYS A 75 -15.98 -17.47 22.09
C LYS A 75 -15.57 -18.91 22.40
N ALA A 76 -14.43 -19.35 21.90
CA ALA A 76 -13.86 -20.67 22.19
C ALA A 76 -13.11 -20.74 23.54
N GLY A 77 -13.01 -19.64 24.30
CA GLY A 77 -12.37 -19.63 25.61
C GLY A 77 -10.84 -19.75 25.57
N HIS A 78 -10.21 -19.49 24.42
CA HIS A 78 -8.75 -19.56 24.29
C HIS A 78 -8.03 -18.29 24.78
N LEU A 79 -8.76 -17.18 24.95
CA LEU A 79 -8.19 -15.94 25.43
C LEU A 79 -8.06 -15.92 26.96
N LYS A 80 -6.91 -15.50 27.45
CA LYS A 80 -6.69 -15.27 28.88
C LYS A 80 -7.38 -13.97 29.30
N LEU A 81 -8.34 -14.06 30.21
CA LEU A 81 -9.11 -12.93 30.76
C LEU A 81 -8.78 -12.72 32.23
N LYS A 82 -8.80 -11.47 32.69
CA LYS A 82 -8.66 -11.06 34.09
C LYS A 82 -9.96 -11.28 34.88
N LYS A 83 -11.10 -11.32 34.18
CA LYS A 83 -12.44 -11.50 34.72
C LYS A 83 -13.22 -12.53 33.88
N PRO A 84 -14.34 -13.07 34.40
CA PRO A 84 -15.19 -13.97 33.64
C PRO A 84 -15.63 -13.37 32.30
N ALA A 85 -15.73 -14.22 31.29
CA ALA A 85 -16.14 -13.81 29.95
C ALA A 85 -17.56 -13.23 29.97
N ARG A 86 -17.74 -12.10 29.30
CA ARG A 86 -19.06 -11.54 28.97
C ARG A 86 -19.68 -12.30 27.80
N LYS A 87 -21.01 -12.37 27.78
CA LYS A 87 -21.75 -13.06 26.72
C LYS A 87 -21.61 -12.40 25.34
N THR A 88 -21.46 -11.07 25.30
CA THR A 88 -21.40 -10.28 24.07
C THR A 88 -20.23 -9.30 24.07
N LEU A 89 -19.73 -8.98 22.88
CA LEU A 89 -18.64 -8.03 22.65
C LEU A 89 -19.03 -7.06 21.52
N PRO A 90 -19.96 -6.11 21.77
CA PRO A 90 -20.59 -5.33 20.71
C PRO A 90 -19.59 -4.58 19.82
N THR A 91 -18.54 -4.00 20.42
CA THR A 91 -17.51 -3.26 19.66
C THR A 91 -16.69 -4.16 18.75
N LEU A 92 -16.29 -5.35 19.23
CA LEU A 92 -15.52 -6.31 18.43
C LEU A 92 -16.40 -6.95 17.35
N GLU A 93 -17.64 -7.28 17.69
CA GLU A 93 -18.64 -7.84 16.77
C GLU A 93 -18.96 -6.87 15.63
N ALA A 94 -19.17 -5.59 15.95
CA ALA A 94 -19.38 -4.55 14.95
C ALA A 94 -18.18 -4.40 14.02
N TYR A 95 -16.95 -4.41 14.55
CA TYR A 95 -15.76 -4.31 13.71
C TYR A 95 -15.57 -5.57 12.84
N ALA A 96 -15.74 -6.77 13.39
CA ALA A 96 -15.68 -8.02 12.62
C ALA A 96 -16.75 -8.06 11.51
N ALA A 97 -17.94 -7.50 11.75
CA ALA A 97 -19.01 -7.43 10.76
C ALA A 97 -18.68 -6.55 9.53
N THR A 98 -17.68 -5.67 9.61
CA THR A 98 -17.21 -4.86 8.47
C THR A 98 -16.31 -5.63 7.49
N GLU A 99 -16.06 -6.92 7.71
CA GLU A 99 -15.24 -7.75 6.83
C GLU A 99 -15.66 -7.72 5.34
N PRO A 100 -16.94 -7.82 4.97
CA PRO A 100 -17.34 -7.78 3.57
C PRO A 100 -17.01 -6.44 2.89
N GLU A 101 -17.23 -5.34 3.60
CA GLU A 101 -16.91 -4.00 3.10
C GLU A 101 -15.39 -3.82 2.96
N PHE A 102 -14.62 -4.29 3.94
CA PHE A 102 -13.16 -4.27 3.88
C PHE A 102 -12.65 -5.03 2.64
N ARG A 103 -13.16 -6.25 2.40
CA ARG A 103 -12.78 -7.05 1.22
C ARG A 103 -13.14 -6.35 -0.09
N ALA A 104 -14.31 -5.74 -0.18
CA ALA A 104 -14.72 -4.98 -1.37
C ALA A 104 -13.78 -3.79 -1.64
N ARG A 105 -13.39 -3.05 -0.60
CA ARG A 105 -12.43 -1.95 -0.73
C ARG A 105 -11.04 -2.43 -1.16
N VAL A 106 -10.56 -3.54 -0.60
CA VAL A 106 -9.28 -4.13 -1.00
C VAL A 106 -9.32 -4.57 -2.47
N ALA A 107 -10.38 -5.23 -2.91
CA ALA A 107 -10.55 -5.63 -4.31
C ALA A 107 -10.51 -4.42 -5.25
N ALA A 108 -11.24 -3.34 -4.93
CA ALA A 108 -11.25 -2.12 -5.73
C ALA A 108 -9.88 -1.44 -5.80
N LEU A 109 -9.12 -1.42 -4.69
CA LEU A 109 -7.76 -0.89 -4.68
C LEU A 109 -6.80 -1.72 -5.54
N THR A 110 -6.96 -3.04 -5.51
CA THR A 110 -6.16 -3.96 -6.34
C THR A 110 -6.46 -3.77 -7.82
N GLU A 111 -7.74 -3.75 -8.19
CA GLU A 111 -8.17 -3.55 -9.58
C GLU A 111 -7.71 -2.20 -10.13
N ALA A 112 -7.82 -1.12 -9.34
CA ALA A 112 -7.36 0.20 -9.75
C ALA A 112 -5.83 0.26 -9.94
N GLU A 113 -5.07 -0.44 -9.10
CA GLU A 113 -3.61 -0.54 -9.24
C GLU A 113 -3.21 -1.39 -10.46
N GLU A 114 -3.88 -2.51 -10.70
CA GLU A 114 -3.67 -3.35 -11.87
C GLU A 114 -3.97 -2.59 -13.16
N ALA A 115 -5.09 -1.86 -13.21
CA ALA A 115 -5.44 -1.00 -14.33
C ALA A 115 -4.39 0.10 -14.56
N ARG A 116 -3.88 0.73 -13.49
CA ARG A 116 -2.80 1.73 -13.59
C ARG A 116 -1.51 1.12 -14.14
N ARG A 117 -1.14 -0.08 -13.71
CA ARG A 117 0.05 -0.80 -14.21
C ARG A 117 -0.10 -1.24 -15.65
N ALA A 118 -1.27 -1.76 -16.02
CA ALA A 118 -1.58 -2.11 -17.40
C ALA A 118 -1.48 -0.87 -18.30
N ARG A 119 -2.12 0.24 -17.90
CA ARG A 119 -2.07 1.50 -18.63
C ARG A 119 -0.64 2.03 -18.78
N LEU A 120 0.17 1.97 -17.73
CA LEU A 120 1.58 2.34 -17.80
C LEU A 120 2.35 1.44 -18.77
N SER A 121 2.09 0.13 -18.75
CA SER A 121 2.76 -0.81 -19.66
C SER A 121 2.40 -0.56 -21.12
N GLU A 122 1.15 -0.20 -21.41
CA GLU A 122 0.70 0.21 -22.74
C GLU A 122 1.46 1.46 -23.21
N ILE A 123 1.52 2.50 -22.37
CA ILE A 123 2.22 3.75 -22.70
C ILE A 123 3.72 3.53 -22.89
N ILE A 124 4.34 2.66 -22.10
CA ILE A 124 5.76 2.33 -22.25
C ILE A 124 6.03 1.58 -23.58
N ALA A 125 5.09 0.74 -24.01
CA ALA A 125 5.20 0.02 -25.28
C ALA A 125 4.93 0.92 -26.50
N ASP A 126 3.98 1.85 -26.37
CA ASP A 126 3.62 2.84 -27.37
C ASP A 126 3.38 4.21 -26.72
N PRO A 127 4.41 5.07 -26.65
CA PRO A 127 4.31 6.40 -26.01
C PRO A 127 3.33 7.35 -26.69
N ALA A 128 2.98 7.13 -27.96
CA ALA A 128 1.99 7.94 -28.66
C ALA A 128 0.55 7.65 -28.18
N SER A 129 0.32 6.48 -27.57
CA SER A 129 -0.99 6.08 -27.03
C SER A 129 -1.39 6.81 -25.75
N ALA A 130 -0.46 7.53 -25.12
CA ALA A 130 -0.72 8.34 -23.93
C ALA A 130 -1.60 9.55 -24.26
N ARG A 131 -2.36 10.03 -23.27
CA ARG A 131 -3.08 11.31 -23.37
C ARG A 131 -2.27 12.42 -22.69
N PRO A 132 -2.40 13.69 -23.15
CA PRO A 132 -1.68 14.81 -22.54
C PRO A 132 -1.93 14.99 -21.03
N ASP A 133 -3.12 14.67 -20.54
CA ASP A 133 -3.50 14.74 -19.12
C ASP A 133 -2.89 13.62 -18.26
N GLU A 134 -2.35 12.56 -18.89
CA GLU A 134 -1.65 11.47 -18.21
C GLU A 134 -0.17 11.79 -17.99
N LEU A 135 0.35 12.85 -18.63
CA LEU A 135 1.75 13.24 -18.52
C LEU A 135 2.10 13.70 -17.10
N THR A 136 3.12 13.06 -16.56
CA THR A 136 3.74 13.38 -15.27
C THR A 136 5.24 13.20 -15.39
N VAL A 137 5.99 13.89 -14.54
CA VAL A 137 7.47 13.76 -14.44
C VAL A 137 7.87 12.29 -14.32
N GLN A 138 7.15 11.51 -13.48
CA GLN A 138 7.45 10.10 -13.26
C GLN A 138 7.12 9.22 -14.46
N LEU A 139 6.08 9.54 -15.23
CA LEU A 139 5.76 8.82 -16.47
C LEU A 139 6.84 9.05 -17.53
N ILE A 140 7.22 10.32 -17.72
CA ILE A 140 8.25 10.73 -18.69
C ILE A 140 9.58 10.02 -18.37
N ASP A 141 10.05 10.10 -17.12
CA ASP A 141 11.30 9.43 -16.73
C ASP A 141 11.26 7.92 -16.97
N ARG A 142 10.12 7.25 -16.70
CA ARG A 142 9.98 5.81 -16.94
C ARG A 142 10.02 5.47 -18.43
N VAL A 143 9.33 6.21 -19.27
CA VAL A 143 9.31 6.00 -20.73
C VAL A 143 10.71 6.23 -21.30
N LEU A 144 11.35 7.37 -20.99
CA LEU A 144 12.71 7.67 -21.46
C LEU A 144 13.75 6.70 -20.88
N SER A 145 13.60 6.24 -19.64
CA SER A 145 14.46 5.21 -19.06
C SER A 145 14.35 3.89 -19.81
N ARG A 146 13.15 3.51 -20.25
CA ARG A 146 12.96 2.29 -21.05
C ARG A 146 13.56 2.43 -22.45
N ALA A 147 13.42 3.58 -23.08
CA ALA A 147 13.85 3.82 -24.46
C ALA A 147 15.36 4.05 -24.59
N PHE A 148 15.95 4.84 -23.69
CA PHE A 148 17.34 5.32 -23.80
C PHE A 148 18.25 4.85 -22.66
N GLY A 149 17.72 4.12 -21.67
CA GLY A 149 18.44 3.75 -20.46
C GLY A 149 18.30 4.78 -19.34
N HIS A 150 18.73 4.40 -18.14
CA HIS A 150 18.69 5.24 -16.95
C HIS A 150 19.73 6.36 -17.00
N ALA A 151 19.41 7.52 -16.42
CA ALA A 151 20.32 8.66 -16.30
C ALA A 151 20.97 9.10 -17.63
N VAL A 152 20.17 9.22 -18.69
CA VAL A 152 20.58 9.75 -19.99
C VAL A 152 19.72 10.97 -20.33
N ALA A 153 20.33 12.11 -20.61
CA ALA A 153 19.59 13.26 -21.11
C ALA A 153 19.03 12.92 -22.50
N ALA A 154 17.73 13.09 -22.68
CA ALA A 154 17.03 12.68 -23.89
C ALA A 154 15.71 13.43 -24.03
N GLU A 155 15.22 13.50 -25.26
CA GLU A 155 13.90 14.03 -25.58
C GLU A 155 13.14 13.01 -26.44
N MET A 156 11.82 12.96 -26.25
CA MET A 156 10.95 12.03 -26.95
C MET A 156 9.54 12.60 -27.03
N GLU A 157 8.85 12.33 -28.13
CA GLU A 157 7.43 12.62 -28.25
C GLU A 157 6.60 11.58 -27.46
N ILE A 158 5.78 12.07 -26.54
CA ILE A 158 4.86 11.26 -25.72
C ILE A 158 3.51 11.97 -25.75
N ALA A 159 2.42 11.26 -26.05
CA ALA A 159 1.09 11.86 -26.22
C ALA A 159 1.03 13.00 -27.28
N GLY A 160 1.91 12.97 -28.29
CA GLY A 160 2.02 14.06 -29.28
C GLY A 160 2.73 15.33 -28.78
N LEU A 161 3.31 15.29 -27.57
CA LEU A 161 4.02 16.41 -26.96
C LEU A 161 5.49 16.07 -26.79
N LEU A 162 6.37 17.03 -27.12
CA LEU A 162 7.81 16.87 -26.89
C LEU A 162 8.09 16.92 -25.38
N CYS A 163 8.57 15.79 -24.85
CA CYS A 163 8.93 15.61 -23.46
C CYS A 163 10.44 15.53 -23.34
N HIS A 164 10.98 16.13 -22.29
CA HIS A 164 12.40 16.28 -22.07
C HIS A 164 12.80 15.64 -20.74
N ARG A 165 13.98 15.02 -20.74
CA ARG A 165 14.71 14.59 -19.56
C ARG A 165 16.11 15.18 -19.61
N GLU A 166 16.47 15.93 -18.58
CA GLU A 166 17.80 16.52 -18.44
C GLU A 166 18.47 16.04 -17.16
N ILE A 167 19.79 16.07 -17.16
CA ILE A 167 20.62 15.75 -16.00
C ILE A 167 21.28 17.05 -15.57
N LEU A 168 20.91 17.53 -14.39
CA LEU A 168 21.52 18.70 -13.79
C LEU A 168 22.68 18.25 -12.92
N GLU A 169 23.85 18.80 -13.22
CA GLU A 169 25.01 18.76 -12.32
C GLU A 169 24.80 19.83 -11.25
N ASP A 170 24.29 19.41 -10.09
CA ASP A 170 24.17 20.31 -8.95
C ASP A 170 25.51 20.38 -8.22
N SER A 171 26.30 21.39 -8.56
CA SER A 171 27.59 21.68 -7.90
C SER A 171 27.47 22.13 -6.44
N SER A 172 26.23 22.22 -5.90
CA SER A 172 25.95 22.68 -4.54
C SER A 172 25.24 21.66 -3.64
N ALA A 173 24.77 20.53 -4.20
CA ALA A 173 24.06 19.50 -3.46
C ALA A 173 24.96 18.28 -3.18
N ALA A 174 26.02 18.50 -2.41
CA ALA A 174 26.75 17.40 -1.79
C ALA A 174 25.83 16.67 -0.81
N ASP A 175 25.71 15.34 -0.95
CA ASP A 175 25.13 14.53 0.12
C ASP A 175 25.95 14.67 1.42
N GLN A 176 25.47 14.13 2.54
CA GLN A 176 26.20 14.14 3.81
C GLN A 176 27.57 13.43 3.77
N PHE A 177 27.92 12.80 2.64
CA PHE A 177 29.19 12.12 2.35
C PHE A 177 30.02 12.79 1.24
N GLY A 178 29.60 13.96 0.74
CA GLY A 178 30.33 14.73 -0.27
C GLY A 178 30.19 14.21 -1.71
N ARG A 179 29.13 13.45 -2.03
CA ARG A 179 28.85 13.00 -3.40
C ARG A 179 27.90 13.96 -4.10
N ASP A 180 28.33 14.46 -5.26
CA ASP A 180 27.46 15.18 -6.21
C ASP A 180 26.58 14.14 -6.91
N GLU A 181 25.33 13.99 -6.47
CA GLU A 181 24.37 13.16 -7.19
C GLU A 181 23.70 13.98 -8.29
N PRO A 182 23.86 13.61 -9.57
CA PRO A 182 23.22 14.31 -10.67
C PRO A 182 21.70 14.22 -10.53
N ARG A 183 21.03 15.38 -10.56
CA ARG A 183 19.57 15.45 -10.43
C ARG A 183 18.93 15.31 -11.81
N VAL A 184 18.13 14.28 -11.99
CA VAL A 184 17.31 14.13 -13.20
C VAL A 184 16.06 15.01 -13.07
N ILE A 185 15.82 15.85 -14.08
CA ILE A 185 14.57 16.63 -14.20
C ILE A 185 13.81 16.18 -15.45
N CYS A 186 12.49 16.10 -15.36
CA CYS A 186 11.64 15.85 -16.53
C CYS A 186 10.58 16.94 -16.70
N TRP A 187 10.36 17.39 -17.94
CA TRP A 187 9.44 18.47 -18.25
C TRP A 187 8.88 18.34 -19.67
N TRP A 188 7.79 19.03 -19.95
CA TRP A 188 7.18 19.09 -21.29
C TRP A 188 6.50 20.45 -21.52
N THR A 189 6.12 20.72 -22.76
CA THR A 189 5.33 21.90 -23.12
C THR A 189 3.90 21.46 -23.46
N ASP A 190 2.90 22.07 -22.84
CA ASP A 190 1.50 21.77 -23.13
C ASP A 190 1.00 22.45 -24.42
N ALA A 191 -0.24 22.16 -24.81
CA ALA A 191 -0.85 22.71 -26.03
C ALA A 191 -1.01 24.24 -26.01
N GLU A 192 -0.92 24.87 -24.83
CA GLU A 192 -0.97 26.33 -24.66
C GLU A 192 0.43 26.97 -24.70
N GLY A 193 1.48 26.16 -24.81
CA GLY A 193 2.86 26.62 -24.80
C GLY A 193 3.46 26.79 -23.40
N ASN A 194 2.76 26.36 -22.34
CA ASN A 194 3.28 26.47 -20.99
C ASN A 194 4.15 25.26 -20.64
N ARG A 195 5.27 25.53 -19.97
CA ARG A 195 6.14 24.47 -19.44
C ARG A 195 5.55 23.86 -18.18
N GLN A 196 5.47 22.53 -18.17
CA GLN A 196 4.99 21.71 -17.07
C GLN A 196 6.10 20.78 -16.57
N GLY A 197 5.96 20.29 -15.35
CA GLY A 197 6.93 19.37 -14.72
C GLY A 197 8.03 20.08 -13.94
N ASP A 198 9.21 19.46 -13.91
CA ASP A 198 10.33 19.93 -13.11
C ASP A 198 10.96 21.22 -13.67
N ARG A 199 11.41 22.05 -12.74
CA ARG A 199 12.19 23.25 -13.02
C ARG A 199 13.65 23.00 -12.64
N PRO A 200 14.59 23.55 -13.43
CA PRO A 200 15.99 23.60 -13.06
C PRO A 200 16.18 24.39 -11.76
#